data_AF-A0A495J377-F1
#
_entry.id   AF-A0A495J377-F1
#
_cell.length_a   1.000
_cell.length_b   1.000
_cell.length_c   1.000
_cell.angle_alpha   90.00
_cell.angle_beta   90.00
_cell.angle_gamma   90.00
#
_symmetry.space_group_name_H-M   'P 1'
#
loop_
_entity.id
_entity.type
_entity.pdbx_description
1 polymer ?
#
loop_
_entity_poly.entity_id
_entity_poly.type
_entity_poly.pdbx_seq_one_letter_code
_entity_poly.pdbx_strand_id
1 'polypeptide(L)'
;MVTNTGDRPVQVGSHFHFFEANKQLEMDREKAFGMRLNIAAGTAVRFEPGEEKEVTLVTFGGSRHVYGFNNLVNGDTTSAQVKAKAMEKMAALNFKHKPQ
;
A
#
# COMPACT_ATOMS: atom_id res chain seq x y z
N MET A 1 -8.03 -8.64 0.07
CA MET A 1 -7.75 -9.00 -1.33
C MET A 1 -7.07 -7.87 -2.06
N VAL A 2 -6.20 -8.20 -3.01
CA VAL A 2 -5.50 -7.25 -3.88
C VAL A 2 -5.60 -7.73 -5.31
N THR A 3 -6.07 -6.87 -6.21
CA THR A 3 -6.24 -7.19 -7.63
C THR A 3 -5.41 -6.24 -8.48
N ASN A 4 -4.61 -6.76 -9.41
CA ASN A 4 -3.91 -5.92 -10.38
C ASN A 4 -4.81 -5.62 -11.57
N THR A 5 -5.35 -4.40 -11.64
CA THR A 5 -6.22 -3.95 -12.75
C THR A 5 -5.42 -3.42 -13.94
N GLY A 6 -4.09 -3.42 -13.86
CA GLY A 6 -3.19 -2.96 -14.91
C GLY A 6 -2.89 -4.03 -15.96
N ASP A 7 -2.24 -3.59 -17.02
CA ASP A 7 -1.79 -4.40 -18.17
C ASP A 7 -0.35 -4.93 -18.03
N ARG A 8 0.33 -4.57 -16.94
CA ARG A 8 1.73 -4.91 -16.67
C ARG A 8 1.88 -5.57 -15.30
N PRO A 9 2.87 -6.46 -15.16
CA PRO A 9 3.14 -7.09 -13.87
C PRO A 9 3.61 -6.05 -12.85
N VAL A 10 3.19 -6.24 -11.61
CA VAL A 10 3.61 -5.43 -10.46
C VAL A 10 4.22 -6.33 -9.40
N GLN A 11 5.35 -5.90 -8.83
CA GLN A 11 6.01 -6.62 -7.75
C GLN A 11 6.24 -5.67 -6.57
N VAL A 12 5.79 -6.09 -5.38
CA VAL A 12 5.84 -5.28 -4.16
C VAL A 12 6.73 -5.96 -3.13
N GLY A 13 7.77 -5.25 -2.67
CA GLY A 13 8.74 -5.77 -1.71
C GLY A 13 8.24 -5.80 -0.27
N SER A 14 8.89 -6.63 0.56
CA SER A 14 8.57 -6.88 1.98
C SER A 14 8.42 -5.63 2.86
N HIS A 15 9.17 -4.56 2.60
CA HIS A 15 9.21 -3.34 3.42
C HIS A 15 8.69 -2.09 2.72
N PHE A 16 8.02 -2.28 1.57
CA PHE A 16 7.36 -1.17 0.89
C PHE A 16 6.09 -0.79 1.65
N HIS A 17 5.80 0.51 1.80
CA HIS A 17 4.56 0.95 2.43
C HIS A 17 3.37 0.58 1.54
N PHE A 18 2.61 -0.43 1.95
CA PHE A 18 1.67 -1.12 1.07
C PHE A 18 0.55 -0.19 0.58
N PHE A 19 0.10 0.74 1.42
CA PHE A 19 -0.80 1.83 1.05
C PHE A 19 -0.34 2.63 -0.19
N GLU A 20 0.97 2.77 -0.39
CA GLU A 20 1.56 3.55 -1.48
C GLU A 20 1.97 2.69 -2.68
N ALA A 21 1.63 1.39 -2.70
CA ALA A 21 1.95 0.51 -3.82
C ALA A 21 1.27 1.01 -5.11
N ASN A 22 1.67 0.46 -6.26
CA ASN A 22 1.23 0.92 -7.58
C ASN A 22 -0.28 1.25 -7.64
N LYS A 23 -0.63 2.40 -8.21
CA LYS A 23 -2.00 2.90 -8.32
C LYS A 23 -2.97 1.95 -9.02
N GLN A 24 -2.48 1.03 -9.85
CA GLN A 24 -3.30 0.01 -10.53
C GLN A 24 -3.58 -1.23 -9.67
N LEU A 25 -3.00 -1.34 -8.48
CA LEU A 25 -3.41 -2.35 -7.50
C LEU A 25 -4.66 -1.87 -6.78
N GLU A 26 -5.78 -2.52 -7.03
CA GLU A 26 -7.04 -2.30 -6.34
C GLU A 26 -7.07 -3.10 -5.04
N MET A 27 -7.24 -2.41 -3.92
CA MET A 27 -7.27 -2.99 -2.58
C MET A 27 -7.90 -2.04 -1.56
N ASP A 28 -8.10 -2.53 -0.35
CA ASP A 28 -8.47 -1.69 0.78
C ASP A 28 -7.25 -0.89 1.27
N ARG A 29 -7.02 0.26 0.63
CA ARG A 29 -5.97 1.22 0.97
C ARG A 29 -6.10 1.68 2.42
N GLU A 30 -7.32 1.86 2.91
CA GLU A 30 -7.52 2.33 4.28
C GLU A 30 -6.95 1.34 5.30
N LYS A 31 -7.19 0.03 5.10
CA LYS A 31 -6.61 -1.03 5.93
C LYS A 31 -5.10 -1.18 5.73
N ALA A 32 -4.57 -0.83 4.55
CA ALA A 32 -3.14 -0.93 4.26
C ALA A 32 -2.27 0.23 4.81
N PHE A 33 -2.88 1.28 5.38
CA PHE A 33 -2.16 2.44 5.90
C PHE A 33 -1.27 2.08 7.09
N GLY A 34 0.01 2.46 7.03
CA GLY A 34 1.02 2.12 8.05
C GLY A 34 1.44 0.65 8.06
N MET A 35 1.13 -0.10 7.00
CA MET A 35 1.43 -1.53 6.89
C MET A 35 2.40 -1.88 5.77
N ARG A 36 3.04 -3.04 5.90
CA ARG A 36 3.92 -3.67 4.90
C ARG A 36 3.58 -5.16 4.77
N LEU A 37 4.10 -5.83 3.73
CA LEU A 37 3.90 -7.27 3.54
C LEU A 37 4.53 -8.07 4.70
N ASN A 38 3.77 -9.02 5.24
CA ASN A 38 4.25 -9.97 6.24
C ASN A 38 4.89 -11.18 5.55
N ILE A 39 6.05 -10.95 4.94
CA ILE A 39 6.86 -11.97 4.24
C ILE A 39 8.32 -11.85 4.68
N ALA A 40 9.15 -12.82 4.30
CA ALA A 40 10.57 -12.80 4.58
C ALA A 40 11.23 -11.50 4.09
N ALA A 41 12.14 -10.94 4.89
CA ALA A 41 12.83 -9.70 4.53
C ALA A 41 13.62 -9.86 3.22
N GLY A 42 13.57 -8.85 2.36
CA GLY A 42 14.22 -8.86 1.04
C GLY A 42 13.42 -9.56 -0.08
N THR A 43 12.34 -10.27 0.24
CA THR A 43 11.48 -10.89 -0.78
C THR A 43 10.35 -9.96 -1.22
N ALA A 44 9.53 -10.41 -2.18
CA ALA A 44 8.45 -9.64 -2.76
C ALA A 44 7.28 -10.55 -3.19
N VAL A 45 6.08 -9.96 -3.29
CA VAL A 45 4.90 -10.58 -3.90
C VAL A 45 4.73 -10.02 -5.30
N ARG A 46 4.53 -10.90 -6.28
CA ARG A 46 4.26 -10.57 -7.67
C ARG A 46 2.76 -10.70 -7.96
N PHE A 47 2.25 -9.75 -8.74
CA PHE A 47 0.90 -9.67 -9.25
C PHE A 47 0.96 -9.58 -10.78
N GLU A 48 0.54 -10.62 -11.48
CA GLU A 48 0.36 -10.59 -12.94
C GLU A 48 -0.83 -9.70 -13.33
N PRO A 49 -0.92 -9.23 -14.59
CA PRO A 49 -2.10 -8.49 -15.08
C PRO A 49 -3.40 -9.28 -14.83
N GLY A 50 -4.37 -8.66 -14.15
CA GLY A 50 -5.66 -9.28 -13.82
C GLY A 50 -5.63 -10.26 -12.63
N GLU A 51 -4.46 -10.55 -12.05
CA GLU A 51 -4.36 -11.46 -10.91
C GLU A 51 -4.96 -10.85 -9.63
N GLU A 52 -5.76 -11.64 -8.92
CA GLU A 52 -6.24 -11.35 -7.58
C GLU A 52 -5.58 -12.29 -6.57
N LYS A 53 -5.03 -11.74 -5.48
CA LYS A 53 -4.29 -12.51 -4.47
C LYS A 53 -4.53 -11.98 -3.07
N GLU A 54 -4.60 -12.90 -2.12
CA GLU A 54 -4.67 -12.58 -0.70
C GLU A 54 -3.27 -12.35 -0.17
N VAL A 55 -3.09 -11.27 0.58
CA VAL A 55 -1.80 -10.96 1.20
C VAL A 55 -2.01 -10.64 2.67
N THR A 56 -1.06 -11.07 3.48
CA THR A 56 -1.01 -10.72 4.90
C THR A 56 -0.13 -9.49 5.08
N LEU A 57 -0.65 -8.50 5.79
CA LEU A 57 0.07 -7.29 6.13
C LEU A 57 0.42 -7.27 7.62
N VAL A 58 1.50 -6.58 7.95
CA VAL A 58 1.91 -6.28 9.33
C VAL A 58 2.21 -4.79 9.45
N THR A 59 1.98 -4.23 10.62
CA THR A 59 2.30 -2.82 10.91
C THR A 59 3.80 -2.56 10.81
N PHE A 60 4.19 -1.36 10.41
CA PHE A 60 5.58 -0.93 10.57
C PHE A 60 5.96 -0.88 12.05
N GLY A 61 7.21 -1.26 12.35
CA GLY A 61 7.82 -1.07 13.66
C GLY A 61 8.48 0.31 13.80
N GLY A 62 9.29 0.46 14.85
CA GLY A 62 10.03 1.70 15.12
C GLY A 62 9.13 2.90 15.40
N SER A 63 9.55 4.09 14.97
CA SER A 63 8.79 5.33 15.17
C SER A 63 7.52 5.43 14.31
N ARG A 64 7.32 4.50 13.34
CA ARG A 64 6.16 4.51 12.42
C ARG A 64 6.00 5.81 11.63
N HIS A 65 7.12 6.44 11.31
CA HIS A 65 7.18 7.57 10.38
C HIS A 65 7.56 7.05 8.99
N VAL A 66 6.73 7.35 8.00
CA VAL A 66 6.90 6.88 6.63
C VAL A 66 7.20 8.07 5.71
N TYR A 67 8.31 8.01 4.98
CA TYR A 67 8.77 9.05 4.05
C TYR A 67 9.18 8.46 2.70
N GLY A 68 8.99 9.22 1.62
CA GLY A 68 9.35 8.81 0.26
C GLY A 68 8.19 8.10 -0.45
N PHE A 69 8.42 6.88 -0.95
CA PHE A 69 7.43 6.07 -1.68
C PHE A 69 6.72 6.85 -2.81
N ASN A 70 5.41 7.07 -2.73
CA ASN A 70 4.65 7.91 -3.67
C ASN A 70 4.34 9.30 -3.09
N ASN A 71 5.03 9.68 -2.02
CA ASN A 71 4.85 10.90 -1.26
C ASN A 71 3.42 11.08 -0.76
N LEU A 72 2.67 9.99 -0.52
CA LEU A 72 1.28 10.09 -0.07
C LEU A 72 1.18 10.42 1.42
N VAL A 73 2.16 9.98 2.21
CA VAL A 73 2.12 10.10 3.68
C VAL A 73 3.12 11.12 4.20
N ASN A 74 4.43 10.86 4.04
CA ASN A 74 5.52 11.72 4.55
C ASN A 74 5.31 12.19 6.01
N GLY A 75 5.02 11.24 6.91
CA GLY A 75 4.67 11.55 8.31
C GLY A 75 4.36 10.33 9.17
N ASP A 76 3.84 10.61 10.37
CA ASP A 76 3.46 9.60 11.38
C ASP A 76 2.19 8.85 11.00
N THR A 77 2.30 7.54 10.77
CA THR A 77 1.17 6.67 10.37
C THR A 77 0.25 6.30 11.53
N THR A 78 0.51 6.79 12.74
CA THR A 78 -0.39 6.62 13.89
C THR A 78 -1.38 7.78 14.03
N SER A 79 -1.12 8.90 13.33
CA SER A 79 -1.97 10.08 13.36
C SER A 79 -3.17 9.92 12.43
N ALA A 80 -4.38 10.07 12.98
CA ALA A 80 -5.61 10.10 12.21
C ALA A 80 -5.63 11.24 11.18
N GLN A 81 -5.03 12.38 11.52
CA GLN A 81 -4.94 13.53 10.62
C GLN A 81 -4.04 13.23 9.40
N VAL A 82 -2.92 12.54 9.62
CA VAL A 82 -2.03 12.13 8.52
C VAL A 82 -2.72 11.09 7.64
N LYS A 83 -3.42 10.12 8.24
CA LYS A 83 -4.23 9.14 7.51
C LYS A 83 -5.27 9.80 6.61
N ALA A 84 -6.04 10.74 7.14
CA ALA A 84 -7.07 11.46 6.37
C ALA A 84 -6.48 12.20 5.17
N LYS A 85 -5.39 12.97 5.38
CA LYS A 85 -4.69 13.68 4.30
C LYS A 85 -4.14 12.73 3.23
N ALA A 86 -3.61 11.59 3.64
CA ALA A 86 -3.10 10.58 2.73
C ALA A 86 -4.22 9.95 1.88
N MET A 87 -5.39 9.70 2.48
CA MET A 87 -6.58 9.21 1.78
C MET A 87 -7.13 10.23 0.77
N GLU A 88 -7.14 11.52 1.12
CA GLU A 88 -7.50 12.58 0.15
C GLU A 88 -6.52 12.63 -1.02
N LYS A 89 -5.21 12.56 -0.73
CA LYS A 89 -4.17 12.62 -1.74
C LYS A 89 -4.16 11.41 -2.67
N MET A 90 -4.37 10.21 -2.14
CA MET A 90 -4.43 8.99 -2.96
C MET A 90 -5.65 9.04 -3.91
N ALA A 91 -6.79 9.57 -3.45
CA ALA A 91 -7.97 9.75 -4.27
C ALA A 91 -7.72 10.76 -5.40
N ALA A 92 -7.14 11.92 -5.08
CA ALA A 92 -6.78 12.95 -6.05
C ALA A 92 -5.80 12.45 -7.12
N LEU A 93 -4.91 11.51 -6.77
CA LEU A 93 -3.92 10.91 -7.67
C LEU A 93 -4.40 9.61 -8.33
N ASN A 94 -5.68 9.25 -8.17
CA ASN A 94 -6.33 8.09 -8.78
C ASN A 94 -5.68 6.74 -8.41
N PHE A 95 -5.30 6.56 -7.15
CA PHE A 95 -4.94 5.24 -6.63
C PHE A 95 -6.21 4.40 -6.48
N LYS A 96 -6.20 3.19 -7.05
CA LYS A 96 -7.33 2.27 -6.95
C LYS A 96 -7.55 1.88 -5.48
N HIS A 97 -8.79 2.06 -5.04
CA HIS A 97 -9.23 1.74 -3.70
C HIS A 97 -10.59 1.04 -3.78
N LYS A 98 -10.68 -0.12 -3.14
CA LYS A 98 -11.91 -0.87 -2.94
C LYS A 98 -12.07 -1.14 -1.45
N PRO A 99 -12.95 -0.42 -0.74
CA PRO A 99 -13.29 -0.74 0.64
C PRO A 99 -13.76 -2.20 0.73
N GLN A 100 -13.24 -2.94 1.70
CA GLN A 100 -13.71 -4.29 2.02
C GLN A 100 -14.73 -4.26 3.15
#